data_AF-A0A660E197-F1
#
_entry.id   AF-A0A660E197-F1
#
_cell.length_a   1.000
_cell.length_b   1.000
_cell.length_c   1.000
_cell.angle_alpha   90.00
_cell.angle_beta   90.00
_cell.angle_gamma   90.00
#
_symmetry.space_group_name_H-M   'P 1'
#
loop_
_entity.id
_entity.type
_entity.pdbx_description
1 polymer ?
#
loop_
_entity_poly.entity_id
_entity_poly.type
_entity_poly.pdbx_seq_one_letter_code
_entity_poly.pdbx_strand_id
1 'polypeptide(L)' 'MMKQLKAAWLDIWGSVEILMVILIPVVLIIKGLIDLITNGQYELLTYLKLLATSLLGALIFFSLSELIEQAIHWWRNRA' A
#
# COMPACT_ATOMS: atom_id res chain seq x y z
N MET A 1 8.44 -2.96 24.02
CA MET A 1 7.11 -2.63 23.45
C MET A 1 7.14 -1.37 22.58
N MET A 2 7.33 -0.15 23.11
CA MET A 2 7.36 1.08 22.29
C MET A 2 8.40 1.08 21.15
N LYS A 3 9.59 0.51 21.36
CA LYS A 3 10.63 0.41 20.31
C LYS A 3 10.25 -0.55 19.17
N GLN A 4 9.52 -1.63 19.46
CA GLN A 4 9.07 -2.60 18.45
C GLN A 4 7.91 -2.03 17.63
N LEU A 5 6.94 -1.38 18.28
CA LEU A 5 5.86 -0.67 17.60
C LEU A 5 6.39 0.43 16.65
N LYS A 6 7.42 1.16 17.08
CA LYS A 6 8.05 2.17 16.22
C LYS A 6 8.75 1.55 15.00
N ALA A 7 9.43 0.41 15.17
CA ALA A 7 10.09 -0.28 14.06
C ALA A 7 9.08 -0.84 13.06
N ALA A 8 8.04 -1.53 13.55
CA ALA A 8 6.91 -2.02 12.78
C ALA A 8 6.23 -0.91 11.96
N TRP A 9 6.00 0.24 12.59
CA TRP A 9 5.41 1.40 11.92
C TRP A 9 6.31 1.94 10.79
N LEU A 10 7.62 2.00 11.00
CA LEU A 10 8.56 2.43 9.96
C LEU A 10 8.63 1.44 8.79
N ASP A 11 8.53 0.15 9.07
CA ASP A 11 8.55 -0.90 8.04
C ASP A 11 7.28 -0.87 7.17
N ILE A 12 6.12 -0.71 7.80
CA ILE A 12 4.84 -0.50 7.10
C ILE A 12 4.93 0.75 6.21
N TRP A 13 5.46 1.86 6.74
CA TRP A 13 5.60 3.10 5.95
C TRP A 13 6.57 2.94 4.79
N GLY A 14 7.71 2.28 4.99
CA GLY A 14 8.67 2.00 3.91
C GLY A 14 8.04 1.15 2.80
N SER A 15 7.25 0.14 3.19
CA SER A 15 6.53 -0.72 2.23
C SER A 15 5.48 0.06 1.43
N VAL A 16 4.72 0.94 2.09
CA VAL A 16 3.72 1.80 1.43
C VAL A 16 4.38 2.84 0.51
N GLU A 17 5.52 3.40 0.91
CA GLU A 17 6.28 4.37 0.10
C GLU A 17 6.79 3.74 -1.21
N ILE A 18 7.40 2.56 -1.14
CA ILE A 18 7.85 1.82 -2.33
C ILE A 18 6.65 1.52 -3.25
N LEU A 19 5.53 1.09 -2.66
CA LEU A 19 4.31 0.86 -3.42
C LEU A 19 3.77 2.14 -4.08
N MET A 20 3.86 3.29 -3.42
CA MET A 20 3.46 4.58 -3.98
C MET A 20 4.30 4.92 -5.21
N VAL A 21 5.62 4.72 -5.14
CA VAL A 21 6.55 4.96 -6.27
C VAL A 21 6.20 4.09 -7.48
N ILE A 22 5.68 2.88 -7.27
CA ILE A 22 5.26 1.97 -8.34
C ILE A 22 3.83 2.29 -8.82
N LEU A 23 2.91 2.57 -7.90
CA LEU A 23 1.50 2.81 -8.20
C LEU A 23 1.28 4.10 -8.98
N ILE A 24 2.01 5.17 -8.68
CA ILE A 24 1.90 6.44 -9.41
C ILE A 24 2.10 6.28 -10.92
N PRO A 25 3.22 5.73 -11.42
CA PRO A 25 3.40 5.54 -12.86
C PRO A 25 2.42 4.52 -13.45
N VAL A 26 2.08 3.46 -12.72
CA VAL A 26 1.11 2.46 -13.23
C VAL A 26 -0.29 3.07 -13.40
N VAL A 27 -0.77 3.82 -12.42
CA VAL A 27 -2.14 4.36 -12.41
C VAL A 27 -2.25 5.63 -13.25
N LEU A 28 -1.31 6.57 -13.14
CA LEU A 28 -1.41 7.84 -13.86
C LEU A 28 -0.88 7.79 -15.28
N ILE A 29 0.18 7.01 -15.53
CA ILE A 29 0.83 6.95 -16.84
C ILE A 29 0.26 5.77 -17.63
N ILE A 30 0.41 4.54 -17.16
CA ILE A 30 0.02 3.37 -17.95
C ILE A 30 -1.50 3.31 -18.12
N LYS A 31 -2.25 3.22 -17.01
CA LYS A 31 -3.72 3.12 -17.05
C LYS A 31 -4.35 4.36 -17.68
N GLY A 32 -3.87 5.54 -17.29
CA GLY A 32 -4.35 6.80 -17.86
C GLY A 32 -4.14 6.92 -19.38
N LEU A 33 -2.99 6.50 -19.91
CA LEU A 33 -2.74 6.50 -21.36
C LEU A 33 -3.59 5.43 -22.08
N ILE A 34 -3.75 4.24 -21.49
CA ILE A 34 -4.61 3.19 -22.06
C ILE A 34 -6.05 3.70 -22.19
N ASP A 35 -6.58 4.33 -21.16
CA ASP A 35 -7.96 4.83 -21.15
C ASP A 35 -8.13 6.03 -22.10
N LEU A 36 -7.11 6.88 -22.24
CA LEU A 36 -7.11 7.93 -23.26
C LEU A 36 -7.14 7.35 -24.68
N ILE A 37 -6.37 6.29 -24.95
CA ILE A 37 -6.32 5.63 -26.27
C ILE A 37 -7.63 4.87 -26.57
N THR A 38 -8.21 4.21 -25.57
CA THR A 38 -9.36 3.32 -25.76
C THR A 38 -10.70 4.04 -25.66
N ASN A 39 -10.85 4.99 -24.73
CA ASN A 39 -12.10 5.68 -24.45
C ASN A 39 -12.08 7.16 -24.86
N GLY A 40 -10.93 7.69 -25.30
CA GLY A 40 -10.78 9.08 -25.72
C GLY A 40 -10.83 10.10 -24.57
N GLN A 41 -10.84 9.64 -23.31
CA GLN A 41 -10.97 10.49 -22.13
C GLN A 41 -9.97 10.11 -21.06
N TYR A 42 -9.36 11.13 -20.45
CA TYR A 42 -8.46 10.98 -19.30
C TYR A 42 -9.14 11.47 -18.03
N GLU A 43 -9.62 10.54 -17.20
CA GLU A 43 -10.33 10.86 -15.95
C GLU A 43 -9.37 10.93 -14.75
N LEU A 44 -8.64 12.05 -14.63
CA LEU A 44 -7.66 12.25 -13.56
C LEU A 44 -8.23 11.98 -12.15
N LEU A 45 -9.46 12.43 -11.86
CA LEU A 45 -10.10 12.22 -10.56
C LEU A 45 -10.35 10.74 -10.26
N THR A 46 -10.70 9.95 -11.27
CA THR A 46 -10.90 8.50 -11.13
C THR A 46 -9.58 7.82 -10.81
N TYR A 47 -8.48 8.22 -11.45
CA TYR A 47 -7.15 7.69 -11.16
C TYR A 47 -6.63 8.09 -9.78
N LEU A 48 -6.84 9.34 -9.36
CA LEU A 48 -6.49 9.80 -8.01
C LEU A 48 -7.27 9.03 -6.94
N LYS A 49 -8.57 8.77 -7.15
CA LYS A 49 -9.37 7.91 -6.26
C LYS A 49 -8.80 6.50 -6.20
N LEU A 50 -8.48 5.92 -7.35
CA LEU A 50 -7.93 4.57 -7.45
C LEU A 50 -6.56 4.44 -6.75
N LEU A 51 -5.75 5.48 -6.85
CA LEU A 51 -4.45 5.57 -6.18
C LEU A 51 -4.63 5.69 -4.66
N ALA A 52 -5.53 6.55 -4.19
CA ALA A 52 -5.84 6.70 -2.78
C ALA A 52 -6.41 5.43 -2.15
N THR A 53 -7.35 4.75 -2.82
CA THR A 53 -7.92 3.49 -2.31
C THR A 53 -6.90 2.37 -2.29
N SER A 54 -6.02 2.29 -3.29
CA SER A 54 -4.93 1.32 -3.33
C SER A 54 -3.93 1.52 -2.19
N LEU A 55 -3.56 2.79 -1.89
CA LEU A 55 -2.67 3.12 -0.78
C LEU A 55 -3.29 2.79 0.58
N LEU A 56 -4.57 3.10 0.78
CA LEU A 56 -5.29 2.73 2.00
C LEU A 56 -5.37 1.20 2.16
N GLY A 57 -5.64 0.48 1.08
CA GLY A 57 -5.64 -0.98 1.06
C GLY A 57 -4.27 -1.56 1.44
N ALA A 58 -3.19 -1.01 0.88
CA ALA A 58 -1.82 -1.41 1.20
C ALA A 58 -1.48 -1.17 2.68
N LEU A 59 -1.82 0.02 3.21
CA LEU A 59 -1.59 0.35 4.62
C LEU A 59 -2.29 -0.65 5.55
N ILE A 60 -3.56 -0.97 5.28
CA ILE A 60 -4.33 -1.95 6.05
C ILE A 60 -3.69 -3.33 5.94
N PHE A 61 -3.34 -3.77 4.72
CA PHE A 61 -2.75 -5.08 4.48
C PHE A 61 -1.43 -5.27 5.23
N PHE A 62 -0.49 -4.33 5.13
CA PHE A 62 0.78 -4.43 5.86
C PHE A 62 0.60 -4.33 7.38
N SER A 63 -0.31 -3.48 7.84
CA SER A 63 -0.64 -3.41 9.27
C SER A 63 -1.16 -4.75 9.80
N LEU A 64 -2.02 -5.44 9.04
CA LEU A 64 -2.52 -6.76 9.40
C LEU A 64 -1.42 -7.83 9.33
N SER A 65 -0.56 -7.80 8.32
CA SER A 65 0.57 -8.72 8.19
C SER A 65 1.50 -8.62 9.41
N GLU A 66 1.84 -7.40 9.80
CA GLU A 66 2.68 -7.11 10.97
C GLU A 66 2.03 -7.60 12.28
N LEU A 67 0.71 -7.40 12.43
CA LEU A 67 -0.03 -7.93 13.58
C LEU A 67 -0.02 -9.46 13.63
N ILE A 68 -0.15 -10.13 12.47
CA ILE A 68 -0.08 -11.58 12.37
C ILE A 68 1.32 -12.07 12.75
N GLU A 69 2.38 -11.42 12.25
CA GLU A 69 3.76 -11.76 12.55
C GLU A 69 4.08 -11.63 14.05
N GLN A 70 3.62 -10.55 14.68
CA GLN A 70 3.74 -10.38 16.13
C GLN A 70 2.97 -11.45 16.91
N ALA A 71 1.77 -11.83 16.45
CA ALA A 71 0.98 -12.89 17.08
C ALA A 71 1.67 -14.26 16.98
N ILE A 72 2.27 -14.59 15.82
CA ILE A 72 3.05 -15.82 15.61
C ILE A 72 4.26 -15.85 16.54
N HIS A 73 5.02 -14.75 16.62
CA HIS A 73 6.17 -14.65 17.51
C HIS A 73 5.81 -14.86 18.98
N TRP A 74 4.70 -14.26 19.42
CA TRP A 74 4.21 -14.42 20.78
C TRP A 74 3.78 -15.86 21.07
N TRP A 75 3.10 -16.52 20.12
CA TRP A 75 2.68 -17.91 20.26
C TRP A 75 3.89 -18.86 20.35
N ARG A 76 4.87 -18.66 19.47
CA ARG A 76 6.09 -19.48 19.41
C ARG A 76 6.98 -19.30 20.64
N ASN A 77 7.00 -18.13 21.27
CA ASN A 77 7.74 -17.88 22.52
C ASN A 77 7.01 -18.37 23.77
N ARG A 78 5.75 -18.84 23.66
CA ARG A 78 4.98 -19.45 24.75
C ARG A 78 5.04 -20.99 24.75
N ALA A 79 5.41 -21.60 23.63
CA ALA A 79 5.61 -23.04 23.48
C ALA A 79 7.06 -23.42 23.84
#